data_AF-A0A7S4FAR3-F1
#
_entry.id   AF-A0A7S4FAR3-F1
#
_cell.length_a   1.000
_cell.length_b   1.000
_cell.length_c   1.000
_cell.angle_alpha   90.00
_cell.angle_beta   90.00
_cell.angle_gamma   90.00
#
_symmetry.space_group_name_H-M   'P 1'
#
loop_
_entity.id
_entity.type
_entity.pdbx_description
1 polymer ?
#
loop_
_entity_poly.entity_id
_entity_poly.type
_entity_poly.pdbx_seq_one_letter_code
_entity_poly.pdbx_strand_id
1 'polypeptide(L)'
;RAMAGDVEGAALFDFLLERTSVPFFEMLHAWLYRGVCTDPYGGEFMVQEAPHLRKEELTTDFNCTYWQRRFSLAREQVPAFLAAHADAILETGKDLHVVRECGHSPLNPQVVRVQK
;
A
#
# COMPACT_ATOMS: atom_id res chain seq x y z
N ARG A 1 -6.36 -28.09 -2.96
CA ARG A 1 -5.97 -29.52 -2.94
C ARG A 1 -4.51 -29.54 -2.49
N ALA A 2 -4.28 -29.67 -1.18
CA ALA A 2 -2.94 -29.56 -0.59
C ALA A 2 -2.13 -30.84 -0.87
N MET A 3 -0.88 -30.66 -1.26
CA MET A 3 0.15 -31.69 -1.28
C MET A 3 0.40 -32.12 0.17
N ALA A 4 -0.36 -33.08 0.69
CA ALA A 4 0.06 -33.85 1.83
C ALA A 4 1.20 -34.75 1.33
N GLY A 5 2.45 -34.27 1.36
CA GLY A 5 3.56 -35.06 0.83
C GLY A 5 4.96 -34.56 1.17
N ASP A 6 5.20 -33.26 1.28
CA ASP A 6 6.54 -32.71 1.53
C ASP A 6 6.51 -31.66 2.64
N VAL A 7 6.64 -32.13 3.87
CA VAL A 7 6.66 -31.29 5.08
C VAL A 7 7.90 -30.40 5.10
N GLU A 8 9.03 -30.88 4.56
CA GLU A 8 10.27 -30.12 4.48
C GLU A 8 10.17 -29.01 3.43
N GLY A 9 9.61 -29.31 2.25
CA GLY A 9 9.33 -28.34 1.21
C GLY A 9 8.35 -27.26 1.66
N ALA A 10 7.27 -27.64 2.36
CA ALA A 10 6.33 -26.67 2.94
C ALA A 10 7.03 -25.73 3.93
N ALA A 11 7.84 -26.26 4.85
CA ALA A 11 8.59 -25.46 5.82
C ALA A 11 9.59 -24.51 5.13
N LEU A 12 10.24 -24.94 4.05
CA LEU A 12 11.12 -24.09 3.26
C LEU A 12 10.35 -22.96 2.56
N PHE A 13 9.20 -23.25 1.95
CA PHE A 13 8.37 -22.22 1.31
C PHE A 13 7.85 -21.20 2.33
N ASP A 14 7.41 -21.66 3.51
CA ASP A 14 6.96 -20.78 4.58
C ASP A 14 8.11 -19.86 5.04
N PHE A 15 9.30 -20.41 5.27
CA PHE A 15 10.49 -19.64 5.64
C PHE A 15 10.85 -18.58 4.59
N LEU A 16 10.85 -18.96 3.30
CA LEU A 16 11.19 -18.03 2.22
C LEU A 16 10.11 -16.95 2.04
N LEU A 17 8.83 -17.30 2.11
CA LEU A 17 7.73 -16.36 1.96
C LEU A 17 7.69 -15.37 3.12
N GLU A 18 7.87 -15.83 4.36
CA GLU A 18 7.95 -14.97 5.53
C GLU A 18 9.05 -13.91 5.36
N ARG A 19 10.23 -14.32 4.90
CA ARG A 19 11.38 -13.41 4.73
C ARG A 19 11.22 -12.47 3.52
N THR A 20 10.70 -12.97 2.41
CA THR A 20 10.59 -12.18 1.16
C THR A 20 9.38 -11.26 1.15
N SER A 21 8.35 -11.53 1.97
CA SER A 21 7.16 -10.68 2.07
C SER A 21 7.36 -9.43 2.94
N VAL A 22 8.41 -9.38 3.77
CA VAL A 22 8.74 -8.23 4.63
C VAL A 22 8.66 -6.88 3.89
N PRO A 23 9.39 -6.64 2.78
CA PRO A 23 9.34 -5.35 2.08
C PRO A 23 7.93 -4.99 1.60
N PHE A 24 7.17 -5.97 1.08
CA PHE A 24 5.80 -5.74 0.65
C PHE A 24 4.91 -5.28 1.83
N PHE A 25 5.01 -5.94 2.98
CA PHE A 25 4.22 -5.58 4.16
C PHE A 25 4.68 -4.26 4.79
N GLU A 26 5.95 -3.89 4.70
CA GLU A 26 6.43 -2.57 5.12
C GLU A 26 5.82 -1.44 4.28
N MET A 27 5.76 -1.61 2.96
CA MET A 27 5.09 -0.68 2.04
C MET A 27 3.59 -0.59 2.34
N LEU A 28 2.93 -1.75 2.52
CA LEU A 28 1.51 -1.82 2.87
C LEU A 28 1.22 -1.13 4.21
N HIS A 29 2.06 -1.34 5.22
CA HIS A 29 1.93 -0.73 6.53
C HIS A 29 2.13 0.79 6.47
N ALA A 30 3.12 1.27 5.70
CA ALA A 30 3.33 2.70 5.48
C ALA A 30 2.13 3.35 4.79
N TRP A 31 1.53 2.68 3.82
CA TRP A 31 0.36 3.15 3.10
C TRP A 31 -0.87 3.22 4.02
N LEU A 32 -1.23 2.10 4.67
CA LEU A 32 -2.45 1.97 5.49
C LEU A 32 -2.46 2.84 6.74
N TYR A 33 -1.29 3.16 7.31
CA TYR A 33 -1.24 3.84 8.59
C TYR A 33 -0.63 5.23 8.54
N ARG A 34 0.10 5.57 7.48
CA ARG A 34 0.75 6.88 7.33
C ARG A 34 0.38 7.60 6.04
N GLY A 35 -0.37 6.96 5.14
CA GLY A 35 -0.68 7.51 3.81
C GLY A 35 0.55 7.75 2.95
N VAL A 36 1.66 7.03 3.20
CA VAL A 36 2.91 7.18 2.46
C VAL A 36 3.04 6.04 1.46
N CYS A 37 3.06 6.37 0.17
CA CYS A 37 3.37 5.41 -0.89
C CYS A 37 4.89 5.37 -1.05
N THR A 38 5.52 4.27 -0.62
CA THR A 38 6.95 4.03 -0.82
C THR A 38 7.10 2.83 -1.72
N ASP A 39 7.66 3.01 -2.91
CA ASP A 39 8.04 1.92 -3.82
C ASP A 39 9.40 2.29 -4.43
N PRO A 40 10.52 1.90 -3.79
CA PRO A 40 11.86 2.38 -4.17
C PRO A 40 12.29 1.99 -5.58
N TYR A 41 11.86 0.81 -6.04
CA TYR A 41 12.24 0.26 -7.34
C TYR A 41 11.17 0.46 -8.40
N GLY A 42 9.92 0.69 -7.98
CA GLY A 42 8.80 0.96 -8.85
C GLY A 42 8.21 -0.33 -9.43
N GLY A 43 6.89 -0.50 -9.23
CA GLY A 43 6.15 -1.62 -9.77
C GLY A 43 6.16 -2.88 -8.89
N GLU A 44 6.61 -2.78 -7.65
CA GLU A 44 6.59 -3.88 -6.67
C GLU A 44 5.37 -3.79 -5.74
N PHE A 45 4.87 -2.58 -5.48
CA PHE A 45 3.72 -2.37 -4.62
C PHE A 45 2.40 -2.37 -5.40
N MET A 46 1.32 -2.78 -4.73
CA MET A 46 -0.02 -2.83 -5.34
C MET A 46 -0.63 -1.44 -5.59
N VAL A 47 -0.13 -0.39 -4.93
CA VAL A 47 -0.52 1.00 -5.18
C VAL A 47 0.61 1.69 -5.93
N GLN A 48 0.26 2.28 -7.07
CA GLN A 48 1.17 3.08 -7.88
C GLN A 48 0.76 4.54 -7.83
N GLU A 49 1.76 5.41 -7.76
CA GLU A 49 1.58 6.86 -7.78
C GLU A 49 1.89 7.41 -9.17
N ALA A 50 1.07 8.34 -9.65
CA ALA A 50 1.22 8.99 -10.96
C ALA A 50 1.97 10.34 -10.80
N PRO A 51 3.31 10.39 -10.92
CA PRO A 51 4.11 11.56 -10.58
C PRO A 51 3.91 12.75 -11.54
N HIS A 52 3.37 12.51 -12.73
CA HIS A 52 3.13 13.54 -13.75
C HIS A 52 1.89 14.39 -13.48
N LEU A 53 1.07 14.06 -12.48
CA LEU A 53 -0.05 14.89 -12.05
C LEU A 53 0.46 15.88 -10.98
N ARG A 54 0.74 17.11 -11.40
CA ARG A 54 1.11 18.23 -10.52
C ARG A 54 -0.12 19.01 -10.05
N LYS A 55 -0.12 19.42 -8.79
CA LYS A 55 -1.21 20.16 -8.13
C LYS A 55 -1.42 21.56 -8.70
N GLU A 56 -0.40 22.14 -9.36
CA GLU A 56 -0.39 23.53 -9.82
C GLU A 56 -1.28 23.81 -11.05
N GLU A 57 -1.84 22.80 -11.72
CA GLU A 57 -2.54 22.99 -13.01
C GLU A 57 -4.07 23.16 -12.93
N LEU A 58 -4.69 23.14 -11.74
CA LEU A 58 -6.05 22.60 -11.64
C LEU A 58 -7.04 23.44 -10.79
N THR A 59 -8.16 23.83 -11.43
CA THR A 59 -9.30 24.54 -10.84
C THR A 59 -10.05 23.68 -9.80
N THR A 60 -10.90 24.31 -8.98
CA THR A 60 -11.58 23.70 -7.81
C THR A 60 -12.34 22.40 -8.11
N ASP A 61 -12.95 22.26 -9.30
CA ASP A 61 -13.67 21.04 -9.71
C ASP A 61 -12.74 19.88 -10.10
N PHE A 62 -11.47 20.17 -10.37
CA PHE A 62 -10.49 19.19 -10.81
C PHE A 62 -9.67 18.61 -9.65
N ASN A 63 -9.81 19.14 -8.43
CA ASN A 63 -9.15 18.60 -7.24
C ASN A 63 -9.64 17.18 -6.87
N CYS A 64 -10.94 16.89 -7.00
CA CYS A 64 -11.45 15.54 -6.74
C CYS A 64 -10.91 14.55 -7.78
N THR A 65 -10.93 14.93 -9.06
CA THR A 65 -10.39 14.14 -10.18
C THR A 65 -8.87 13.92 -10.04
N TYR A 66 -8.15 14.90 -9.52
CA TYR A 66 -6.72 14.80 -9.23
C TYR A 66 -6.43 13.70 -8.19
N TRP A 67 -7.05 13.78 -7.00
CA TRP A 67 -6.83 12.79 -5.94
C TRP A 67 -7.29 11.39 -6.33
N GLN A 68 -8.32 11.28 -7.18
CA GLN A 68 -8.78 10.01 -7.75
C GLN A 68 -7.77 9.39 -8.71
N ARG A 69 -6.99 10.19 -9.45
CA ARG A 69 -6.04 9.70 -10.48
C ARG A 69 -4.62 9.58 -9.99
N ARG A 70 -4.29 10.24 -8.87
CA ARG A 70 -2.92 10.34 -8.35
C ARG A 70 -2.38 9.03 -7.77
N PHE A 71 -3.26 8.19 -7.24
CA PHE A 71 -2.96 6.83 -6.78
C PHE A 71 -3.92 5.85 -7.44
N SER A 72 -3.40 4.73 -7.93
CA SER A 72 -4.19 3.68 -8.56
C SER A 72 -3.68 2.29 -8.19
N LEU A 73 -4.50 1.27 -8.40
CA LEU A 73 -4.10 -0.12 -8.19
C LEU A 73 -3.33 -0.65 -9.40
N ALA A 74 -2.12 -1.14 -9.17
CA ALA A 74 -1.41 -2.02 -10.09
C ALA A 74 -1.99 -3.44 -9.92
N ARG A 75 -3.05 -3.77 -10.69
CA ARG A 75 -3.84 -5.01 -10.51
C ARG A 75 -2.99 -6.29 -10.56
N GLU A 76 -1.94 -6.31 -11.38
CA GLU A 76 -1.01 -7.44 -11.48
C GLU A 76 -0.15 -7.64 -10.24
N GLN A 77 0.03 -6.59 -9.43
CA GLN A 77 0.80 -6.63 -8.17
C GLN A 77 -0.08 -6.85 -6.93
N VAL A 78 -1.38 -7.10 -7.11
CA VAL A 78 -2.29 -7.39 -6.00
C VAL A 78 -2.13 -8.85 -5.60
N PRO A 79 -1.63 -9.16 -4.39
CA PRO A 79 -1.59 -10.54 -3.94
C PRO A 79 -3.01 -11.10 -3.86
N ALA A 80 -3.21 -12.35 -4.31
CA ALA A 80 -4.53 -12.95 -4.38
C ALA A 80 -5.31 -12.92 -3.05
N PHE A 81 -4.60 -13.03 -1.92
CA PHE A 81 -5.21 -12.97 -0.58
C PHE A 81 -5.71 -11.56 -0.19
N LEU A 82 -5.23 -10.51 -0.85
CA LEU A 82 -5.70 -9.13 -0.66
C LEU A 82 -6.70 -8.66 -1.72
N ALA A 83 -6.97 -9.47 -2.75
CA ALA A 83 -7.82 -9.07 -3.88
C ALA A 83 -9.20 -8.56 -3.44
N ALA A 84 -9.81 -9.20 -2.43
CA ALA A 84 -11.12 -8.80 -1.89
C ALA A 84 -11.10 -7.44 -1.15
N HIS A 85 -9.92 -6.96 -0.76
CA HIS A 85 -9.74 -5.73 0.02
C HIS A 85 -8.91 -4.67 -0.72
N ALA A 86 -8.52 -4.93 -1.97
CA ALA A 86 -7.60 -4.06 -2.70
C ALA A 86 -8.12 -2.63 -2.85
N ASP A 87 -9.39 -2.47 -3.21
CA ASP A 87 -10.01 -1.15 -3.34
C ASP A 87 -10.10 -0.43 -1.99
N ALA A 88 -10.44 -1.14 -0.92
CA ALA A 88 -10.48 -0.58 0.44
C ALA A 88 -9.08 -0.15 0.92
N ILE A 89 -8.04 -0.93 0.62
CA ILE A 89 -6.65 -0.59 0.91
C ILE A 89 -6.24 0.69 0.16
N LEU A 90 -6.60 0.81 -1.12
CA LEU A 90 -6.33 2.00 -1.92
C LEU A 90 -7.00 3.24 -1.31
N GLU A 91 -8.30 3.17 -1.04
CA GLU A 91 -9.06 4.31 -0.51
C GLU A 91 -8.57 4.72 0.89
N THR A 92 -8.27 3.76 1.78
CA THR A 92 -7.75 4.05 3.12
C THR A 92 -6.47 4.88 3.09
N GLY A 93 -5.52 4.52 2.23
CA GLY A 93 -4.27 5.28 2.13
C GLY A 93 -4.44 6.61 1.40
N LYS A 94 -5.37 6.74 0.44
CA LYS A 94 -5.72 8.02 -0.19
C LYS A 94 -6.27 9.01 0.83
N ASP A 95 -7.19 8.57 1.68
CA ASP A 95 -7.78 9.40 2.75
C ASP A 95 -6.70 9.91 3.70
N LEU A 96 -5.80 9.03 4.15
CA LEU A 96 -4.68 9.42 5.01
C LEU A 96 -3.67 10.34 4.32
N HIS A 97 -3.40 10.12 3.03
CA HIS A 97 -2.50 10.95 2.27
C HIS A 97 -3.03 12.39 2.16
N VAL A 98 -4.33 12.56 1.89
CA VAL A 98 -4.98 13.88 1.86
C VAL A 98 -4.87 14.60 3.22
N VAL A 99 -5.11 13.90 4.33
CA VAL A 99 -4.97 14.48 5.68
C VAL A 99 -3.53 14.94 5.94
N ARG A 100 -2.55 14.13 5.52
CA ARG A 100 -1.12 14.45 5.64
C ARG A 100 -0.76 15.72 4.86
N GLU A 101 -1.27 15.86 3.65
CA GLU A 101 -1.07 17.02 2.78
C GLU A 101 -1.66 18.31 3.35
N CYS A 102 -2.66 18.21 4.23
CA CYS A 102 -3.18 19.34 5.01
C CYS A 102 -2.30 19.74 6.21
N GLY A 103 -1.08 19.19 6.33
CA GLY A 103 -0.14 19.48 7.41
C GLY A 103 -0.48 18.81 8.74
N HIS A 104 -1.51 17.94 8.77
CA HIS A 104 -1.87 17.17 9.95
C HIS A 104 -1.26 15.77 9.82
N SER A 105 -0.34 15.43 10.72
CA SER A 105 0.12 14.03 10.79
C SER A 105 -1.06 13.18 11.29
N PRO A 106 -1.48 12.12 10.58
CA PRO A 106 -2.54 11.27 11.05
C PRO A 106 -2.12 10.65 12.40
N LEU A 107 -2.83 11.02 13.46
CA LEU A 107 -2.65 10.47 14.80
C LEU A 107 -3.17 9.03 14.78
N ASN A 108 -2.36 8.09 14.29
CA ASN A 108 -2.69 6.68 14.41
C ASN A 108 -2.09 6.12 15.73
N PRO A 109 -2.93 5.79 16.72
CA PRO A 109 -2.47 5.31 18.03
C PRO A 109 -1.71 3.98 17.98
N GLN A 110 -1.83 3.19 16.90
CA GLN A 110 -1.08 1.93 16.73
C GLN A 110 0.42 2.16 16.46
N VAL A 111 0.77 3.25 15.78
CA VAL A 111 2.18 3.58 15.43
C VAL A 111 2.98 4.03 16.66
N VAL A 112 2.31 4.54 17.69
CA VAL A 112 2.93 5.00 18.94
C VAL A 112 3.44 3.84 19.80
N ARG A 113 2.94 2.60 19.60
CA ARG A 113 3.22 1.47 20.49
C ARG A 113 4.43 0.61 20.08
N VAL A 114 4.96 0.75 18.86
CA VAL A 114 6.02 -0.12 18.33
C VAL A 114 7.45 0.41 18.60
N GLN A 115 7.60 1.57 19.26
CA GLN A 115 8.91 2.14 19.62
C GLN A 115 9.26 2.05 21.11
N LYS A 116 8.91 0.95 21.79
CA LYS A 116 9.43 0.65 23.13
C LYS A 116 10.14 -0.68 23.18
#